data_AF-A0A1Y5JP70-F1
#
_entry.id   AF-A0A1Y5JP70-F1
#
_cell.length_a   1.000
_cell.length_b   1.000
_cell.length_c   1.000
_cell.angle_alpha   90.00
_cell.angle_beta   90.00
_cell.angle_gamma   90.00
#
_symmetry.space_group_name_H-M   'P 1'
#
loop_
_entity.id
_entity.type
_entity.pdbx_description
1 polymer ?
#
loop_
_entity_poly.entity_id
_entity_poly.type
_entity_poly.pdbx_seq_one_letter_code
_entity_poly.pdbx_strand_id
1 'polypeptide(L)' 'MNKELRKRLKPMNSLTNIEAAEKIIYLQATDYNEKWCGRAIRGFVDVDTKAAFEKMYNERYGNQ' A
#
# COMPACT_ATOMS: atom_id res chain seq x y z
N MET A 1 8.77 -8.09 3.34
CA MET A 1 8.67 -8.19 1.87
C MET A 1 7.56 -9.18 1.50
N ASN A 2 6.55 -8.71 0.76
CA ASN A 2 5.28 -9.41 0.52
C ASN A 2 5.51 -10.78 -0.16
N LYS A 3 4.86 -11.85 0.33
CA LYS A 3 5.05 -13.22 -0.21
C LYS A 3 4.61 -13.34 -1.67
N GLU A 4 3.57 -12.60 -2.05
CA GLU A 4 3.09 -12.50 -3.44
C GLU A 4 4.13 -11.86 -4.36
N LEU A 5 4.74 -10.75 -3.94
CA LEU A 5 5.85 -10.12 -4.67
C LEU A 5 6.99 -11.11 -4.89
N ARG A 6 7.43 -11.80 -3.83
CA ARG A 6 8.49 -12.82 -3.95
C ARG A 6 8.12 -13.97 -4.89
N LYS A 7 6.85 -14.37 -4.97
CA LYS A 7 6.38 -15.45 -5.85
C LYS A 7 6.39 -15.03 -7.32
N ARG A 8 6.04 -13.77 -7.61
CA ARG A 8 6.07 -13.17 -8.96
C ARG A 8 7.48 -12.78 -9.41
N LEU A 9 8.37 -12.44 -8.47
CA LEU A 9 9.80 -12.19 -8.68
C LEU A 9 10.64 -13.50 -8.68
N LYS A 10 10.09 -14.67 -8.32
CA LYS A 10 10.84 -15.94 -8.28
C LYS A 10 11.22 -16.53 -9.65
N PRO A 11 10.40 -16.39 -10.72
CA PRO A 11 10.80 -16.77 -12.08
C PRO A 11 11.91 -15.86 -12.65
N MET A 12 12.30 -14.82 -11.93
CA MET A 12 12.86 -13.59 -12.45
C MET A 12 14.40 -13.54 -12.41
N ASN A 13 15.06 -14.70 -12.44
CA ASN A 13 16.48 -14.79 -12.80
C ASN A 13 16.71 -14.50 -14.31
N SER A 14 15.67 -14.07 -15.03
CA SER A 14 15.65 -13.82 -16.47
C SER A 14 15.32 -12.36 -16.85
N LEU A 15 15.27 -11.41 -15.90
CA LEU A 15 15.11 -10.01 -16.30
C LEU A 15 16.39 -9.52 -16.97
N THR A 16 16.25 -9.15 -18.23
CA THR A 16 17.35 -8.72 -19.08
C THR A 16 17.78 -7.28 -18.83
N ASN A 17 16.96 -6.46 -18.16
CA ASN A 17 17.22 -5.04 -17.89
C ASN A 17 16.53 -4.55 -16.60
N ILE A 18 17.12 -3.55 -15.94
CA ILE A 18 16.59 -2.87 -14.73
C ILE A 18 15.28 -2.13 -15.03
N GLU A 19 15.16 -1.48 -16.21
CA GLU A 19 13.92 -0.79 -16.61
C GLU A 19 12.71 -1.75 -16.65
N ALA A 20 12.95 -3.00 -17.04
CA ALA A 20 11.91 -4.02 -17.04
C ALA A 20 11.49 -4.38 -15.59
N ALA A 21 12.43 -4.40 -14.65
CA ALA A 21 12.14 -4.59 -13.23
C ALA A 21 11.30 -3.43 -12.68
N GLU A 22 11.68 -2.18 -12.98
CA GLU A 22 10.96 -0.99 -12.55
C GLU A 22 9.51 -0.98 -13.06
N LYS A 23 9.32 -1.31 -14.34
CA LYS A 23 7.98 -1.39 -14.94
C LYS A 23 7.11 -2.44 -14.26
N ILE A 24 7.68 -3.60 -13.91
CA ILE A 24 6.94 -4.66 -13.19
C ILE A 24 6.56 -4.19 -11.79
N ILE A 25 7.47 -3.54 -11.08
CA ILE A 25 7.20 -2.99 -9.75
C ILE A 25 6.09 -1.95 -9.82
N TYR A 26 6.15 -1.04 -10.81
CA TYR A 26 5.12 -0.03 -11.03
C TYR A 26 3.75 -0.67 -11.25
N LEU A 27 3.63 -1.61 -12.20
CA LEU A 27 2.35 -2.28 -12.48
C LEU A 27 1.82 -3.01 -11.25
N GLN A 28 2.69 -3.65 -10.47
CA GLN A 28 2.28 -4.38 -9.27
C GLN A 28 1.84 -3.44 -8.13
N ALA A 29 2.50 -2.30 -7.97
CA ALA A 29 2.12 -1.28 -6.99
C ALA A 29 0.76 -0.66 -7.36
N THR A 30 0.54 -0.35 -8.64
CA THR A 30 -0.74 0.16 -9.13
C THR A 30 -1.87 -0.86 -8.89
N ASP A 31 -1.70 -2.12 -9.30
CA ASP A 31 -2.67 -3.19 -9.07
C ASP A 31 -2.98 -3.39 -7.57
N TYR A 32 -1.95 -3.34 -6.72
CA TYR A 32 -2.14 -3.40 -5.28
C TYR A 32 -2.94 -2.19 -4.76
N ASN A 33 -2.59 -0.98 -5.18
CA ASN A 33 -3.27 0.22 -4.75
C ASN A 33 -4.73 0.23 -5.21
N GLU A 34 -5.02 -0.09 -6.47
CA GLU A 34 -6.40 -0.17 -6.98
C GLU A 34 -7.26 -1.16 -6.20
N LYS A 35 -6.69 -2.31 -5.82
CA LYS A 35 -7.41 -3.34 -5.07
C LYS A 35 -7.69 -2.96 -3.62
N TRP A 36 -6.77 -2.22 -2.99
CA TRP A 36 -6.80 -1.98 -1.54
C TRP A 36 -7.12 -0.54 -1.14
N CYS A 37 -7.13 0.44 -2.06
CA CYS A 37 -7.33 1.86 -1.74
C CYS A 37 -8.67 2.15 -1.07
N GLY A 38 -9.74 1.44 -1.47
CA GLY A 38 -11.07 1.60 -0.90
C GLY A 38 -11.34 0.74 0.35
N ARG A 39 -10.36 -0.08 0.78
CA ARG A 39 -10.55 -1.05 1.86
C ARG A 39 -9.88 -0.56 3.12
N ALA A 40 -10.65 -0.42 4.18
CA ALA A 40 -10.14 -0.23 5.54
C ALA A 40 -10.47 -1.46 6.39
N ILE A 41 -9.62 -1.73 7.39
CA ILE A 41 -9.85 -2.82 8.33
C ILE A 41 -11.10 -2.50 9.16
N ARG A 42 -11.97 -3.50 9.36
CA ARG A 42 -13.14 -3.37 10.23
C ARG A 42 -12.73 -2.87 11.62
N GLY A 43 -13.46 -1.91 12.19
CA GLY A 43 -13.07 -1.22 13.42
C GLY A 43 -12.45 0.15 13.16
N PHE A 44 -11.65 0.30 12.09
CA PHE A 44 -11.11 1.59 11.66
C PHE A 44 -12.10 2.40 10.82
N VAL A 45 -13.13 1.74 10.29
CA VAL A 45 -14.25 2.38 9.56
C VAL A 45 -15.31 2.91 10.54
N ASP A 46 -15.30 2.44 11.78
CA ASP A 46 -16.30 2.80 12.77
C ASP A 46 -16.20 4.30 13.06
N VAL A 47 -17.36 4.96 13.17
CA VAL A 47 -17.46 6.42 13.25
C VAL A 47 -16.69 6.96 14.45
N ASP A 48 -16.83 6.31 15.61
CA ASP A 48 -16.17 6.70 16.86
C ASP A 48 -14.64 6.58 16.75
N THR A 49 -14.16 5.47 16.18
CA THR A 49 -12.74 5.22 15.97
C THR A 49 -12.12 6.25 15.01
N LYS A 50 -12.84 6.57 13.92
CA LYS A 50 -12.38 7.58 12.95
C LYS A 50 -12.28 8.97 13.59
N ALA A 51 -13.28 9.36 14.37
CA ALA A 51 -13.28 10.63 15.09
C ALA A 51 -12.14 10.73 16.12
N ALA A 52 -11.84 9.62 16.81
CA ALA A 52 -10.72 9.55 17.74
C ALA A 52 -9.37 9.77 17.02
N PHE A 53 -9.15 9.14 15.86
CA PHE A 53 -7.93 9.35 15.08
C PHE A 53 -7.81 10.76 14.53
N GLU A 54 -8.91 11.37 14.08
CA GLU A 54 -8.93 12.74 13.59
C GLU A 54 -8.54 13.72 14.71
N LYS A 55 -9.04 13.50 15.93
CA LYS A 55 -8.62 14.28 17.10
C LYS A 55 -7.12 14.15 17.38
N MET A 56 -6.59 12.93 17.41
CA MET A 56 -5.16 12.67 17.63
C MET A 56 -4.29 13.27 16.53
N TYR A 57 -4.75 13.23 15.27
CA TYR A 57 -4.07 13.83 14.13
C TYR A 57 -3.99 15.35 14.29
N ASN A 58 -5.11 16.00 14.60
CA ASN A 58 -5.17 17.45 14.78
C ASN A 58 -4.33 17.90 15.99
N GLU A 59 -4.30 17.13 17.07
CA GLU A 59 -3.45 17.42 18.23
C GLU A 59 -1.95 17.38 17.86
N ARG A 60 -1.56 16.44 17.00
CA ARG A 60 -0.16 16.25 16.61
C ARG A 60 0.30 17.17 15.49
N TYR A 61 -0.56 17.46 14.52
CA TYR A 61 -0.21 18.12 13.26
C TYR A 61 -1.01 19.40 12.98
N GLY A 62 -2.05 19.72 13.76
CA GLY A 62 -2.96 20.85 13.50
C GLY A 62 -2.38 22.23 13.80
N ASN A 63 -1.16 22.31 14.34
CA ASN A 63 -0.43 23.56 14.60
C ASN A 63 0.69 23.83 13.57
N GLN A 64 0.64 23.20 12.39
CA GLN A 64 1.53 23.52 11.25
C GLN A 64 0.88 24.45 10.24
#